data_AF-A0AAD9Q031-F1
#
_entry.id   AF-A0AAD9Q031-F1
#
_cell.length_a   1.000
_cell.length_b   1.000
_cell.length_c   1.000
_cell.angle_alpha   90.00
_cell.angle_beta   90.00
_cell.angle_gamma   90.00
#
_symmetry.space_group_name_H-M   'P 1'
#
loop_
_entity.id
_entity.type
_entity.pdbx_description
1 polymer ?
#
loop_
_entity_poly.entity_id
_entity_poly.type
_entity_poly.pdbx_seq_one_letter_code
_entity_poly.pdbx_strand_id
1 'polypeptide(L)' 'PTALHAHGIGKGKTVTSHPSVKNNLDGYLYSEERVVRDGNLVTSRGPGTAFEFGIELVRAVRGDDGEADKLAGTMLLK' A
#
# COMPACT_ATOMS: atom_id res chain seq x y z
N PRO A 1 0.81 -5.99 -6.79
CA PRO A 1 -0.12 -6.88 -6.06
C PRO A 1 -0.76 -7.95 -6.97
N THR A 2 0.05 -8.69 -7.74
CA THR A 2 -0.45 -9.66 -8.73
C THR A 2 -1.06 -10.91 -8.09
N ALA A 3 -0.61 -11.32 -6.91
CA ALA A 3 -1.23 -12.43 -6.18
C ALA A 3 -2.70 -12.13 -5.80
N LEU A 4 -2.99 -10.91 -5.34
CA LEU A 4 -4.37 -10.50 -5.03
C LEU A 4 -5.26 -10.53 -6.27
N HIS A 5 -4.73 -10.06 -7.40
CA HIS A 5 -5.39 -10.12 -8.70
C HIS A 5 -5.66 -11.57 -9.14
N ALA A 6 -4.66 -12.45 -9.05
CA ALA A 6 -4.78 -13.86 -9.43
C ALA A 6 -5.87 -14.61 -8.64
N HIS A 7 -6.16 -14.17 -7.41
CA HIS A 7 -7.22 -14.73 -6.57
C HIS A 7 -8.53 -13.92 -6.58
N GLY A 8 -8.63 -12.88 -7.42
CA GLY A 8 -9.83 -12.06 -7.55
C GLY A 8 -10.18 -11.24 -6.31
N ILE A 9 -9.20 -10.96 -5.45
CA ILE A 9 -9.41 -10.28 -4.17
C ILE A 9 -9.46 -8.76 -4.39
N GLY A 10 -10.52 -8.10 -3.92
CA GLY A 10 -10.60 -6.64 -3.90
C GLY A 10 -10.86 -6.00 -5.27
N LYS A 11 -11.58 -6.66 -6.18
CA LYS A 11 -12.02 -6.05 -7.44
C LYS A 11 -12.76 -4.73 -7.20
N GLY A 12 -12.52 -3.74 -8.06
CA GLY A 12 -13.06 -2.39 -7.99
C GLY A 12 -12.35 -1.47 -6.97
N LYS A 13 -11.43 -2.00 -6.16
CA LYS A 13 -10.65 -1.22 -5.20
C LYS A 13 -9.53 -0.44 -5.86
N THR A 14 -9.12 0.64 -5.21
CA THR A 14 -7.93 1.39 -5.63
C THR A 14 -6.66 0.66 -5.18
N VAL A 15 -5.72 0.46 -6.10
CA VAL A 15 -4.44 -0.19 -5.82
C VAL A 15 -3.29 0.53 -6.50
N THR A 16 -2.08 0.29 -6.01
CA THR A 16 -0.84 0.59 -6.72
C THR A 16 0.05 -0.65 -6.83
N SER A 17 1.13 -0.53 -7.61
CA SER A 17 2.07 -1.61 -7.84
C SER A 17 3.42 -1.12 -8.34
N HIS A 18 4.38 -2.05 -8.41
CA HIS A 18 5.60 -1.81 -9.16
C HIS A 18 5.26 -1.50 -10.62
N PRO A 19 5.85 -0.45 -11.24
CA PRO A 19 5.49 -0.03 -12.59
C PRO A 19 5.50 -1.15 -13.63
N SER A 20 6.43 -2.12 -13.50
CA SER A 20 6.56 -3.25 -14.44
C SER A 20 5.35 -4.20 -14.49
N VAL A 21 4.49 -4.19 -13.46
CA VAL A 21 3.30 -5.07 -13.40
C VAL A 21 1.97 -4.30 -13.46
N LYS A 22 2.02 -2.99 -13.72
CA LYS A 22 0.82 -2.11 -13.80
C LYS A 22 -0.23 -2.66 -14.75
N ASN A 23 0.20 -3.19 -15.90
CA ASN A 23 -0.69 -3.68 -16.96
C ASN A 23 -1.31 -5.06 -16.65
N ASN A 24 -0.93 -5.70 -15.53
CA ASN A 24 -1.41 -7.03 -15.13
C ASN A 24 -2.50 -6.96 -14.06
N LEU A 25 -3.11 -5.78 -13.83
CA LEU A 25 -4.04 -5.52 -12.73
C LEU A 25 -5.38 -5.01 -13.25
N ASP A 26 -5.97 -5.74 -14.21
CA ASP A 26 -7.34 -5.47 -14.62
C ASP A 26 -8.32 -5.71 -13.46
N GLY A 27 -9.45 -4.99 -13.52
CA GLY A 27 -10.48 -5.03 -12.49
C GLY A 27 -10.17 -4.19 -11.24
N TYR A 28 -9.11 -3.38 -11.23
CA TYR A 28 -8.80 -2.42 -10.15
C TYR A 28 -8.75 -0.98 -10.68
N LEU A 29 -8.93 -0.01 -9.77
CA LEU A 29 -8.65 1.39 -10.04
C LEU A 29 -7.17 1.66 -9.76
N TYR A 30 -6.38 1.99 -10.78
CA TYR A 30 -4.93 2.10 -10.62
C TYR A 30 -4.52 3.51 -10.18
N SER A 31 -3.74 3.60 -9.10
CA SER A 31 -3.12 4.83 -8.61
C SER A 31 -1.59 4.77 -8.70
N GLU A 32 -0.97 5.92 -8.94
CA GLU A 32 0.49 6.10 -8.98
C GLU A 32 1.08 6.56 -7.64
N GLU A 33 0.26 6.67 -6.59
CA GLU A 33 0.72 6.96 -5.23
C GLU A 33 1.67 5.88 -4.70
N ARG A 34 2.59 6.29 -3.80
CA ARG A 34 3.62 5.42 -3.24
C ARG A 34 3.05 4.29 -2.39
N VAL A 35 1.98 4.59 -1.66
CA VAL A 35 1.17 3.66 -0.88
C VAL A 35 -0.29 4.01 -1.11
N VAL A 36 -1.12 2.99 -1.26
CA VAL A 36 -2.57 3.12 -1.41
C VAL A 36 -3.23 2.23 -0.36
N ARG A 37 -4.17 2.81 0.39
CA ARG A 37 -5.07 2.09 1.28
C ARG A 37 -6.51 2.30 0.83
N ASP A 38 -7.21 1.20 0.59
CA ASP A 38 -8.65 1.18 0.32
C ASP A 38 -9.32 0.16 1.27
N GLY A 39 -9.85 0.67 2.37
CA GLY A 39 -10.36 -0.14 3.48
C GLY A 39 -9.25 -1.00 4.10
N ASN A 40 -9.38 -2.32 3.97
CA ASN A 40 -8.44 -3.33 4.46
C ASN A 40 -7.37 -3.73 3.44
N LEU A 41 -7.40 -3.15 2.23
CA LEU A 41 -6.44 -3.44 1.18
C LEU A 41 -5.35 -2.36 1.16
N VAL A 42 -4.12 -2.73 1.51
CA VAL A 42 -2.95 -1.84 1.44
C VAL A 42 -1.99 -2.36 0.38
N THR A 43 -1.59 -1.50 -0.55
CA THR A 43 -0.63 -1.81 -1.62
C THR A 43 0.42 -0.73 -1.76
N SER A 44 1.59 -1.06 -2.32
CA SER A 44 2.71 -0.14 -2.48
C SER A 44 3.51 -0.43 -3.75
N ARG A 45 4.42 0.48 -4.14
CA ARG A 45 5.09 0.47 -5.46
C ARG A 45 6.40 -0.31 -5.52
N GLY A 46 7.15 -0.50 -4.45
CA GLY A 46 8.37 -1.30 -4.51
C GLY A 46 9.36 -1.05 -3.38
N PRO A 47 10.64 -1.40 -3.56
CA PRO A 47 11.65 -1.27 -2.50
C PRO A 47 11.77 0.16 -1.95
N GLY A 48 11.71 1.16 -2.82
CA GLY A 48 11.80 2.56 -2.45
C GLY A 48 10.62 3.09 -1.62
N THR A 49 9.52 2.35 -1.52
CA THR A 49 8.31 2.71 -0.76
C THR A 49 8.04 1.77 0.41
N ALA A 50 8.99 0.87 0.74
CA ALA A 50 8.80 -0.17 1.75
C ALA A 50 8.58 0.39 3.15
N PHE A 51 9.27 1.47 3.51
CA PHE A 51 9.09 2.11 4.82
C PHE A 51 7.70 2.73 4.95
N GLU A 52 7.28 3.55 3.98
CA GLU A 52 5.92 4.13 3.96
C GLU A 52 4.84 3.04 4.01
N PHE A 53 5.04 1.93 3.29
CA PHE A 53 4.12 0.79 3.33
C PHE A 53 4.04 0.17 4.73
N GLY A 54 5.17 -0.04 5.39
CA GLY A 54 5.22 -0.55 6.75
C GLY A 54 4.54 0.39 7.75
N ILE A 55 4.77 1.69 7.64
CA ILE A 55 4.11 2.71 8.48
C ILE A 55 2.59 2.68 8.28
N GLU A 56 2.10 2.57 7.04
CA GLU A 56 0.67 2.48 6.78
C GLU A 56 0.06 1.18 7.34
N LEU A 57 0.79 0.06 7.32
CA LEU A 57 0.33 -1.17 7.97
C LEU A 57 0.23 -1.01 9.50
N VAL A 58 1.19 -0.34 10.13
CA VAL A 58 1.11 -0.04 11.58
C VAL A 58 -0.12 0.81 11.87
N ARG A 59 -0.35 1.87 11.09
CA ARG A 59 -1.55 2.72 11.21
C ARG A 59 -2.85 1.94 10.96
N ALA A 60 -2.86 1.02 10.00
CA ALA A 60 -4.03 0.21 9.70
C ALA A 60 -4.40 -0.75 10.84
N VAL A 61 -3.40 -1.32 11.53
CA VAL A 61 -3.60 -2.29 12.61
C VAL A 61 -3.88 -1.61 13.96
N ARG A 62 -3.13 -0.56 14.29
CA ARG A 62 -3.26 0.16 15.57
C ARG A 62 -4.32 1.24 15.56
N GLY A 63 -4.77 1.65 14.37
CA GLY A 63 -5.54 2.87 14.21
C GLY A 63 -4.66 4.11 14.32
N ASP A 64 -5.31 5.26 14.44
CA ASP A 64 -4.63 6.57 14.47
C ASP A 64 -4.20 6.95 15.89
N ASP A 65 -3.52 6.04 16.58
CA ASP A 65 -3.08 6.20 17.97
C ASP A 65 -1.74 6.94 18.13
N GLY A 66 -1.19 7.44 17.02
CA GLY A 66 0.08 8.16 16.96
C GLY A 66 1.34 7.28 16.93
N GLU A 67 1.25 5.96 17.08
CA GLU A 67 2.44 5.10 17.03
C GLU A 67 3.08 5.10 15.64
N ALA A 68 2.28 5.07 14.58
CA ALA A 68 2.78 5.08 13.22
C ALA A 68 3.64 6.33 12.93
N ASP A 69 3.19 7.50 13.40
CA ASP A 69 3.92 8.78 13.25
C ASP A 69 5.20 8.80 14.09
N LYS A 70 5.13 8.31 15.33
CA LYS A 70 6.30 8.17 16.20
C LYS A 70 7.35 7.27 15.56
N LEU A 71 6.94 6.10 15.07
CA LEU A 71 7.84 5.16 14.40
C LEU A 71 8.51 5.80 13.18
N ALA A 72 7.73 6.46 12.32
CA ALA A 72 8.25 7.19 11.16
C ALA A 72 9.31 8.23 11.56
N GLY A 73 9.07 8.98 12.64
CA GLY A 73 10.03 9.94 13.19
C GLY A 73 11.34 9.29 13.67
N THR A 74 11.26 8.15 14.37
CA THR A 74 12.47 7.43 14.85
C THR A 74 13.31 6.86 13.71
N MET A 75 12.69 6.56 12.57
CA MET A 75 13.35 6.02 11.39
C MET A 75 13.94 7.11 10.48
N LEU A 76 13.81 8.39 10.86
CA LEU A 76 14.28 9.55 10.10
C LEU A 76 13.77 9.55 8.65
N LEU A 77 12.52 9.10 8.47
CA LEU A 77 11.87 9.17 7.17
C LEU A 77 11.67 10.65 6.79
N LYS A 78 11.98 10.98 5.54
CA LYS A 78 11.82 12.32 4.97
C LYS A 78 10.39 12.61 4.58
#